data_AF-A0AAW1MR37-F1
#
_entry.id   AF-A0AAW1MR37-F1
#
_cell.length_a   1.000
_cell.length_b   1.000
_cell.length_c   1.000
_cell.angle_alpha   90.00
_cell.angle_beta   90.00
_cell.angle_gamma   90.00
#
_symmetry.space_group_name_H-M   'P 1'
#
loop_
_entity.id
_entity.type
_entity.pdbx_description
1 polymer ?
#
loop_
_entity_poly.entity_id
_entity_poly.type
_entity_poly.pdbx_seq_one_letter_code
_entity_poly.pdbx_strand_id
1 'polypeptide(L)'
;MNSKFVLHTFTGDSSPATEVEVESSISDCESGTSYSVEQSARRNRRRVFGEDVAVELTENERSNELIRRRFLAGVGDTADVVAVHRRNWSENTFGQARVQAFQVHANALVRKHGTPPNVKFCWYGGDKHAIREILNCGFSFRDLKLNNNGAVVLSPDNSPSQSVEDSSEDEDGLRHVLLCRVLIGRSELVNLESNQCGPCSDEFDSGVDSYDNPKKYLIWSTHMNTHILPEFVVTFKSKSPQSSPKGVCGTSDNAVKMPTSPWITFPALISILARILPQDAVSLINKFHKEYKVCLTSNYKLNYD
;
A
#
# COMPACT_ATOMS: atom_id res chain seq x y z
N MET A 1 28.42 17.75 25.64
CA MET A 1 29.13 16.44 25.65
C MET A 1 28.84 15.79 24.32
N ASN A 2 29.87 15.52 23.51
CA ASN A 2 29.66 15.12 22.12
C ASN A 2 29.92 13.62 21.97
N SER A 3 28.86 12.82 21.86
CA SER A 3 28.97 11.40 21.51
C SER A 3 28.92 11.24 20.00
N LYS A 4 30.07 11.00 19.37
CA LYS A 4 30.12 10.53 17.97
C LYS A 4 29.77 9.04 17.95
N PHE A 5 28.62 8.67 17.38
CA PHE A 5 28.38 7.29 17.00
C PHE A 5 29.16 6.97 15.73
N VAL A 6 30.02 5.96 15.79
CA VAL A 6 30.77 5.46 14.63
C VAL A 6 29.94 4.42 13.91
N LEU A 7 29.66 4.66 12.63
CA LEU A 7 29.07 3.67 11.74
C LEU A 7 30.20 2.75 11.23
N HIS A 8 30.26 1.51 11.70
CA HIS A 8 31.21 0.53 11.19
C HIS A 8 30.75 -0.04 9.84
N THR A 9 31.24 0.55 8.75
CA THR A 9 31.34 -0.14 7.46
C THR A 9 32.59 -1.02 7.44
N PHE A 10 32.52 -2.16 6.74
CA PHE A 10 33.61 -3.12 6.63
C PHE A 10 34.02 -3.24 5.15
N THR A 11 35.25 -2.85 4.80
CA THR A 11 35.74 -2.79 3.40
C THR A 11 37.25 -3.01 3.32
N GLY A 12 37.70 -3.78 2.32
CA GLY A 12 39.12 -4.02 1.99
C GLY A 12 39.79 -5.15 2.79
N ASP A 13 40.84 -5.82 2.30
CA ASP A 13 41.54 -5.75 0.98
C ASP A 13 42.46 -7.02 0.85
N SER A 14 43.25 -7.37 -0.19
CA SER A 14 43.77 -6.69 -1.39
C SER A 14 44.11 -7.69 -2.54
N SER A 15 43.94 -7.26 -3.80
CA SER A 15 44.82 -7.56 -4.97
C SER A 15 45.02 -9.02 -5.50
N PRO A 16 45.66 -9.24 -6.68
CA PRO A 16 46.06 -8.31 -7.75
C PRO A 16 45.34 -8.57 -9.10
N ALA A 17 45.77 -7.90 -10.17
CA ALA A 17 45.19 -7.98 -11.52
C ALA A 17 45.97 -8.92 -12.48
N THR A 18 45.29 -9.35 -13.55
CA THR A 18 45.89 -9.86 -14.79
C THR A 18 45.09 -9.39 -16.00
N GLU A 19 45.76 -8.79 -16.97
CA GLU A 19 45.21 -8.48 -18.30
C GLU A 19 45.23 -9.76 -19.16
N VAL A 20 44.14 -10.05 -19.86
CA VAL A 20 44.11 -11.06 -20.93
C VAL A 20 43.19 -10.57 -22.04
N GLU A 21 43.77 -10.18 -23.16
CA GLU A 21 43.03 -9.99 -24.41
C GLU A 21 42.68 -11.38 -24.99
N VAL A 22 41.41 -11.60 -25.35
CA VAL A 22 41.01 -12.71 -26.23
C VAL A 22 40.02 -12.17 -27.26
N GLU A 23 40.43 -12.18 -28.51
CA GLU A 23 39.63 -11.71 -29.65
C GLU A 23 38.69 -12.82 -30.17
N SER A 24 37.63 -12.41 -30.86
CA SER A 24 36.82 -13.20 -31.79
C SER A 24 35.93 -14.33 -31.22
N SER A 25 34.62 -14.11 -31.32
CA SER A 25 33.67 -15.06 -31.91
C SER A 25 32.35 -14.35 -32.16
N ILE A 26 32.13 -13.90 -33.42
CA ILE A 26 30.81 -13.41 -33.84
C ILE A 26 29.91 -14.64 -34.00
N SER A 27 28.95 -14.79 -33.10
CA SER A 27 27.96 -15.86 -33.12
C SER A 27 26.61 -15.28 -33.52
N ASP A 28 26.37 -15.14 -34.83
CA ASP A 28 25.08 -14.71 -35.35
C ASP A 28 23.98 -15.71 -34.95
N CYS A 29 23.06 -15.26 -34.10
CA CYS A 29 21.99 -16.07 -33.56
C CYS A 29 20.70 -15.23 -33.54
N GLU A 30 19.96 -15.25 -34.66
CA GLU A 30 18.61 -14.69 -34.75
C GLU A 30 17.64 -15.44 -33.82
N SER A 31 17.60 -15.03 -32.55
CA SER A 31 16.65 -15.53 -31.55
C SER A 31 15.51 -14.53 -31.39
N GLY A 32 14.38 -14.84 -32.03
CA GLY A 32 13.25 -13.90 -32.15
C GLY A 32 12.66 -13.43 -30.82
N THR A 33 12.71 -12.10 -30.63
CA THR A 33 11.73 -11.19 -29.99
C THR A 33 11.13 -11.47 -28.60
N SER A 34 11.32 -12.64 -27.99
CA SER A 34 10.80 -12.99 -26.66
C SER A 34 11.58 -12.30 -25.53
N TYR A 35 12.91 -12.43 -25.53
CA TYR A 35 13.82 -11.86 -24.54
C TYR A 35 13.65 -10.33 -24.36
N SER A 36 13.44 -9.59 -25.45
CA SER A 36 13.20 -8.15 -25.42
C SER A 36 11.87 -7.77 -24.75
N VAL A 37 10.83 -8.60 -24.88
CA VAL A 37 9.52 -8.39 -24.25
C VAL A 37 9.58 -8.74 -22.76
N GLU A 38 10.29 -9.82 -22.38
CA GLU A 38 10.51 -10.12 -20.97
C GLU A 38 11.39 -9.06 -20.27
N GLN A 39 12.41 -8.54 -20.94
CA GLN A 39 13.24 -7.46 -20.41
C GLN A 39 12.49 -6.13 -20.31
N SER A 40 11.62 -5.77 -21.26
CA SER A 40 10.80 -4.56 -21.15
C SER A 40 9.76 -4.71 -20.04
N ALA A 41 9.09 -5.87 -19.94
CA ALA A 41 8.17 -6.17 -18.84
C ALA A 41 8.88 -6.14 -17.46
N ARG A 42 10.09 -6.70 -17.33
CA ARG A 42 10.90 -6.62 -16.11
C ARG A 42 11.39 -5.19 -15.81
N ARG A 43 11.72 -4.38 -16.83
CA ARG A 43 12.05 -2.95 -16.67
C ARG A 43 10.84 -2.12 -16.21
N ASN A 44 9.63 -2.47 -16.66
CA ASN A 44 8.41 -1.80 -16.21
C ASN A 44 8.05 -2.19 -14.76
N ARG A 45 8.21 -3.47 -14.36
CA ARG A 45 7.99 -3.91 -12.95
C ARG A 45 8.85 -3.13 -11.96
N ARG A 46 10.15 -2.93 -12.25
CA ARG A 46 11.05 -2.12 -11.40
C ARG A 46 10.61 -0.66 -11.22
N ARG A 47 9.74 -0.15 -12.09
CA ARG A 47 9.30 1.26 -12.10
C ARG A 47 7.93 1.49 -11.45
N VAL A 48 7.27 0.47 -10.92
CA VAL A 48 5.90 0.56 -10.37
C VAL A 48 5.75 1.64 -9.27
N PHE A 49 6.80 1.90 -8.48
CA PHE A 49 6.82 2.98 -7.47
C PHE A 49 7.92 4.03 -7.65
N GLY A 50 8.95 3.75 -8.45
CA GLY A 50 10.20 4.51 -8.51
C GLY A 50 11.24 3.99 -7.50
N GLU A 51 12.50 3.87 -7.92
CA GLU A 51 13.60 3.29 -7.10
C GLU A 51 13.97 4.21 -5.90
N ASP A 52 13.65 5.50 -6.00
CA ASP A 52 13.68 6.51 -4.92
C ASP A 52 12.65 6.23 -3.80
N VAL A 53 11.53 5.61 -4.16
CA VAL A 53 10.47 5.23 -3.22
C VAL A 53 10.67 3.80 -2.73
N ALA A 54 10.73 2.82 -3.64
CA ALA A 54 10.84 1.42 -3.25
C ALA A 54 11.62 0.58 -4.28
N VAL A 55 12.57 -0.22 -3.77
CA VAL A 55 13.40 -1.12 -4.59
C VAL A 55 12.72 -2.48 -4.67
N GLU A 56 12.56 -3.01 -5.89
CA GLU A 56 12.07 -4.38 -6.11
C GLU A 56 13.06 -5.40 -5.52
N LEU A 57 12.54 -6.34 -4.72
CA LEU A 57 13.34 -7.40 -4.13
C LEU A 57 13.68 -8.47 -5.17
N THR A 58 14.93 -8.90 -5.17
CA THR A 58 15.39 -10.01 -6.03
C THR A 58 14.76 -11.33 -5.59
N GLU A 59 14.60 -12.28 -6.52
CA GLU A 59 13.97 -13.58 -6.26
C GLU A 59 14.74 -14.40 -5.19
N ASN A 60 16.04 -14.18 -5.06
CA ASN A 60 16.94 -14.83 -4.10
C ASN A 60 16.92 -14.22 -2.68
N GLU A 61 16.29 -13.06 -2.48
CA GLU A 61 16.22 -12.44 -1.15
C GLU A 61 15.20 -13.15 -0.26
N ARG A 62 15.65 -13.69 0.88
CA ARG A 62 14.81 -14.38 1.88
C ARG A 62 13.58 -13.58 2.33
N SER A 63 13.66 -12.24 2.34
CA SER A 63 12.51 -11.37 2.62
C SER A 63 11.41 -11.50 1.55
N ASN A 64 11.79 -11.64 0.27
CA ASN A 64 10.87 -11.79 -0.86
C ASN A 64 10.12 -13.12 -0.74
N GLU A 65 10.84 -14.22 -0.55
CA GLU A 65 10.27 -15.56 -0.33
C GLU A 65 9.28 -15.56 0.86
N LEU A 66 9.71 -15.03 2.01
CA LEU A 66 8.90 -15.00 3.23
C LEU A 66 7.63 -14.16 3.07
N ILE A 67 7.72 -12.97 2.46
CA ILE A 67 6.58 -12.08 2.25
C ILE A 67 5.60 -12.67 1.23
N ARG A 68 6.10 -13.18 0.08
CA ARG A 68 5.28 -13.89 -0.92
C ARG A 68 4.53 -15.06 -0.28
N ARG A 69 5.24 -15.91 0.47
CA ARG A 69 4.65 -17.09 1.14
C ARG A 69 3.61 -16.70 2.20
N ARG A 70 3.86 -15.66 3.00
CA ARG A 70 2.91 -15.18 4.03
C ARG A 70 1.65 -14.58 3.41
N PHE A 71 1.81 -13.73 2.39
CA PHE A 71 0.70 -13.15 1.65
C PHE A 71 -0.18 -14.23 1.02
N LEU A 72 0.41 -15.13 0.22
CA LEU A 72 -0.33 -16.21 -0.45
C LEU A 72 -1.00 -17.19 0.54
N ALA A 73 -0.38 -17.46 1.70
CA ALA A 73 -1.01 -18.30 2.73
C ALA A 73 -2.26 -17.68 3.36
N GLY A 74 -2.37 -16.35 3.40
CA GLY A 74 -3.54 -15.63 3.93
C GLY A 74 -4.57 -15.18 2.89
N VAL A 75 -4.16 -15.03 1.62
CA VAL A 75 -5.04 -14.70 0.47
C VAL A 75 -5.59 -15.96 -0.21
N GLY A 76 -4.92 -17.10 -0.02
CA GLY A 76 -5.20 -18.33 -0.74
C GLY A 76 -4.93 -18.19 -2.23
N ASP A 77 -5.52 -19.08 -3.03
CA ASP A 77 -5.27 -19.18 -4.48
C ASP A 77 -6.01 -18.11 -5.30
N THR A 78 -6.36 -16.97 -4.69
CA THR A 78 -7.09 -15.85 -5.32
C THR A 78 -6.17 -14.73 -5.85
N ALA A 79 -4.86 -14.84 -5.64
CA ALA A 79 -3.87 -13.88 -6.13
C ALA A 79 -2.65 -14.55 -6.79
N ASP A 80 -1.96 -13.77 -7.63
CA ASP A 80 -0.62 -14.05 -8.18
C ASP A 80 0.32 -12.87 -7.87
N VAL A 81 1.49 -13.12 -7.27
CA VAL A 81 2.38 -12.05 -6.78
C VAL A 81 3.44 -11.68 -7.82
N VAL A 82 3.19 -10.57 -8.52
CA VAL A 82 4.04 -10.04 -9.58
C VAL A 82 5.39 -9.55 -9.07
N ALA A 83 5.41 -8.84 -7.93
CA ALA A 83 6.61 -8.25 -7.34
C ALA A 83 6.45 -7.96 -5.83
N VAL A 84 7.55 -7.90 -5.10
CA VAL A 84 7.63 -7.36 -3.73
C VAL A 84 8.69 -6.28 -3.71
N HIS A 85 8.37 -5.10 -3.17
CA HIS A 85 9.29 -3.98 -3.05
C HIS A 85 9.57 -3.66 -1.57
N ARG A 86 10.78 -3.18 -1.25
CA ARG A 86 11.16 -2.66 0.08
C ARG A 86 11.29 -1.15 0.00
N ARG A 87 10.81 -0.40 1.01
CA ARG A 87 10.97 1.06 1.07
C ARG A 87 12.46 1.44 1.03
N ASN A 88 12.83 2.34 0.12
CA ASN A 88 14.18 2.88 0.03
C ASN A 88 14.42 3.96 1.11
N TRP A 89 14.95 3.55 2.26
CA TRP A 89 15.33 4.48 3.33
C TRP A 89 16.69 5.15 3.15
N SER A 90 17.53 4.66 2.22
CA SER A 90 18.96 5.01 2.20
C SER A 90 19.22 6.46 1.78
N GLU A 91 18.47 6.97 0.80
CA GLU A 91 18.64 8.32 0.24
C GLU A 91 17.61 9.34 0.77
N ASN A 92 16.66 8.90 1.60
CA ASN A 92 15.54 9.73 2.05
C ASN A 92 15.64 10.11 3.53
N THR A 93 16.16 11.31 3.82
CA THR A 93 16.36 11.82 5.19
C THR A 93 15.09 11.83 6.04
N PHE A 94 13.94 12.20 5.47
CA PHE A 94 12.66 12.16 6.17
C PHE A 94 12.20 10.72 6.45
N GLY A 95 12.51 9.79 5.55
CA GLY A 95 12.32 8.36 5.76
C GLY A 95 13.16 7.83 6.93
N GLN A 96 14.44 8.19 6.99
CA GLN A 96 15.32 7.85 8.14
C GLN A 96 14.79 8.45 9.44
N ALA A 97 14.29 9.69 9.42
CA ALA A 97 13.65 10.33 10.57
C ALA A 97 12.37 9.58 11.02
N ARG A 98 11.56 9.04 10.09
CA ARG A 98 10.41 8.17 10.44
C ARG A 98 10.85 6.86 11.10
N VAL A 99 11.92 6.22 10.59
CA VAL A 99 12.49 5.01 11.22
C VAL A 99 12.98 5.30 12.64
N GLN A 100 13.67 6.44 12.85
CA GLN A 100 14.11 6.88 14.17
C GLN A 100 12.92 7.21 15.10
N ALA A 101 11.88 7.89 14.61
CA ALA A 101 10.68 8.19 15.38
C ALA A 101 9.98 6.90 15.85
N PHE A 102 9.80 5.92 14.96
CA PHE A 102 9.25 4.60 15.31
C PHE A 102 10.07 3.92 16.42
N GLN A 103 11.40 3.97 16.36
CA GLN A 103 12.28 3.44 17.41
C GLN A 103 12.16 4.21 18.74
N VAL A 104 12.05 5.54 18.70
CA VAL A 104 11.83 6.38 19.89
C VAL A 104 10.49 6.07 20.56
N HIS A 105 9.43 5.89 19.78
CA HIS A 105 8.10 5.51 20.28
C HIS A 105 8.05 4.08 20.80
N ALA A 106 8.70 3.11 20.14
CA ALA A 106 8.84 1.76 20.66
C ALA A 106 9.49 1.77 22.07
N ASN A 107 10.58 2.53 22.24
CA ASN A 107 11.24 2.72 23.54
C ASN A 107 10.40 3.51 24.54
N ALA A 108 9.49 4.39 24.09
CA ALA A 108 8.54 5.08 24.96
C ALA A 108 7.49 4.12 25.52
N LEU A 109 6.97 3.20 24.72
CA LEU A 109 6.04 2.15 25.17
C LEU A 109 6.68 1.22 26.23
N VAL A 110 7.98 0.89 26.09
CA VAL A 110 8.71 0.15 27.14
C VAL A 110 8.69 0.91 28.47
N ARG A 111 8.93 2.23 28.45
CA ARG A 111 8.91 3.06 29.66
C ARG A 111 7.49 3.26 30.22
N LYS A 112 6.47 3.30 29.36
CA LYS A 112 5.05 3.42 29.74
C LYS A 112 4.54 2.15 30.44
N HIS A 113 4.90 0.97 29.92
CA HIS A 113 4.26 -0.30 30.29
C HIS A 113 5.15 -1.27 31.08
N GLY A 114 6.45 -0.99 31.21
CA GLY A 114 7.43 -1.88 31.87
C GLY A 114 7.83 -3.11 31.03
N THR A 115 7.29 -3.27 29.83
CA THR A 115 7.46 -4.45 28.97
C THR A 115 7.72 -4.05 27.51
N PRO A 116 8.41 -4.88 26.70
CA PRO A 116 8.50 -4.68 25.25
C PRO A 116 7.12 -4.49 24.61
N PRO A 117 6.93 -3.51 23.70
CA PRO A 117 5.67 -3.36 23.00
C PRO A 117 5.37 -4.58 22.13
N ASN A 118 4.09 -4.91 22.00
CA ASN A 118 3.59 -5.89 21.04
C ASN A 118 3.83 -5.34 19.62
N VAL A 119 4.91 -5.78 18.95
CA VAL A 119 5.24 -5.37 17.57
C VAL A 119 4.76 -6.45 16.61
N LYS A 120 3.92 -6.07 15.64
CA LYS A 120 3.40 -6.98 14.61
C LYS A 120 3.70 -6.46 13.21
N PHE A 121 3.58 -7.34 12.22
CA PHE A 121 3.35 -6.93 10.84
C PHE A 121 1.85 -6.91 10.57
N CYS A 122 1.39 -5.91 9.83
CA CYS A 122 0.00 -5.77 9.42
C CYS A 122 -0.09 -5.22 7.99
N TRP A 123 -1.14 -5.61 7.27
CA TRP A 123 -1.42 -5.15 5.91
C TRP A 123 -2.28 -3.88 5.92
N TYR A 124 -2.09 -3.05 4.89
CA TYR A 124 -2.94 -1.93 4.53
C TYR A 124 -3.33 -2.02 3.05
N GLY A 125 -4.62 -1.84 2.77
CA GLY A 125 -5.18 -1.80 1.42
C GLY A 125 -5.49 -0.37 0.97
N GLY A 126 -5.15 -0.06 -0.27
CA GLY A 126 -5.46 1.22 -0.91
C GLY A 126 -5.08 1.20 -2.39
N ASP A 127 -5.21 2.34 -3.07
CA ASP A 127 -4.77 2.49 -4.45
C ASP A 127 -3.25 2.76 -4.57
N LYS A 128 -2.72 2.65 -5.79
CA LYS A 128 -1.29 2.86 -6.13
C LYS A 128 -0.77 4.24 -5.72
N HIS A 129 -1.58 5.29 -5.86
CA HIS A 129 -1.22 6.67 -5.53
C HIS A 129 -1.23 6.89 -4.02
N ALA A 130 -2.26 6.42 -3.30
CA ALA A 130 -2.30 6.44 -1.84
C ALA A 130 -1.10 5.71 -1.22
N ILE A 131 -0.78 4.51 -1.69
CA ILE A 131 0.40 3.76 -1.21
C ILE A 131 1.70 4.50 -1.52
N ARG A 132 1.87 5.08 -2.72
CA ARG A 132 3.05 5.91 -3.04
C ARG A 132 3.17 7.13 -2.11
N GLU A 133 2.06 7.80 -1.82
CA GLU A 133 2.03 8.94 -0.89
C GLU A 133 2.34 8.53 0.55
N ILE A 134 1.83 7.39 1.03
CA ILE A 134 2.17 6.86 2.37
C ILE A 134 3.67 6.55 2.47
N LEU A 135 4.29 6.00 1.42
CA LEU A 135 5.74 5.75 1.37
C LEU A 135 6.55 7.06 1.37
N ASN A 136 6.07 8.10 0.69
CA ASN A 136 6.73 9.41 0.61
C ASN A 136 6.57 10.23 1.90
N CYS A 137 5.32 10.51 2.28
CA CYS A 137 4.92 11.48 3.28
C CYS A 137 4.59 10.85 4.64
N GLY A 138 4.13 9.59 4.65
CA GLY A 138 3.49 8.94 5.80
C GLY A 138 1.96 8.94 5.67
N PHE A 139 1.28 8.36 6.65
CA PHE A 139 -0.18 8.35 6.71
C PHE A 139 -0.74 9.75 6.95
N SER A 140 -1.92 10.00 6.41
CA SER A 140 -2.62 11.30 6.39
C SER A 140 -4.10 11.14 6.75
N PHE A 141 -4.81 12.26 6.85
CA PHE A 141 -6.26 12.25 7.10
C PHE A 141 -7.09 11.50 6.03
N ARG A 142 -6.53 11.31 4.81
CA ARG A 142 -7.17 10.59 3.71
C ARG A 142 -7.17 9.07 3.92
N ASP A 143 -6.22 8.58 4.71
CA ASP A 143 -5.97 7.16 4.93
C ASP A 143 -6.73 6.62 6.16
N LEU A 144 -7.40 7.52 6.88
CA LEU A 144 -8.29 7.23 8.00
C LEU A 144 -9.64 6.74 7.49
N LYS A 145 -10.15 5.64 8.05
CA LYS A 145 -11.52 5.19 7.78
C LYS A 145 -12.47 6.02 8.67
N LEU A 146 -13.15 7.01 8.08
CA LEU A 146 -14.03 7.94 8.80
C LEU A 146 -15.13 7.25 9.65
N ASN A 147 -15.60 6.09 9.20
CA ASN A 147 -16.58 5.27 9.92
C ASN A 147 -15.97 4.36 10.99
N ASN A 148 -14.65 4.15 11.00
CA ASN A 148 -13.93 3.38 12.02
C ASN A 148 -13.04 4.34 12.82
N ASN A 149 -13.64 5.07 13.77
CA ASN A 149 -12.91 5.68 14.89
C ASN A 149 -11.86 6.75 14.54
N GLY A 150 -11.86 7.31 13.32
CA GLY A 150 -10.82 8.25 12.88
C GLY A 150 -9.41 7.64 12.88
N ALA A 151 -9.32 6.33 12.60
CA ALA A 151 -8.10 5.53 12.66
C ALA A 151 -7.68 5.00 11.29
N VAL A 152 -6.37 4.73 11.14
CA VAL A 152 -5.87 3.82 10.11
C VAL A 152 -6.23 2.40 10.54
N VAL A 153 -6.91 1.67 9.66
CA VAL A 153 -7.31 0.28 9.91
C VAL A 153 -6.37 -0.66 9.16
N LEU A 154 -5.84 -1.66 9.85
CA LEU A 154 -4.83 -2.59 9.35
C LEU A 154 -5.25 -4.04 9.57
N SER A 155 -5.02 -4.92 8.59
CA SER A 155 -5.31 -6.35 8.72
C SER A 155 -4.12 -7.12 9.31
N PRO A 156 -4.30 -8.12 10.20
CA PRO A 156 -3.21 -8.95 10.73
C PRO A 156 -2.37 -9.67 9.65
N ASP A 157 -1.09 -9.97 9.94
CA ASP A 157 -0.17 -10.63 8.98
C ASP A 157 -0.74 -11.91 8.34
N ASN A 158 -1.46 -12.70 9.14
CA ASN A 158 -2.09 -13.96 8.76
C ASN A 158 -3.47 -13.82 8.10
N SER A 159 -4.06 -12.62 8.04
CA SER A 159 -5.41 -12.36 7.52
C SER A 159 -5.47 -11.13 6.60
N PRO A 160 -4.72 -11.12 5.48
CA PRO A 160 -4.64 -9.99 4.54
C PRO A 160 -5.94 -9.66 3.79
N SER A 161 -6.98 -10.51 3.86
CA SER A 161 -8.13 -10.49 2.93
C SER A 161 -8.82 -9.13 2.83
N GLN A 162 -9.08 -8.45 3.96
CA GLN A 162 -9.70 -7.11 3.93
C GLN A 162 -8.79 -6.08 3.24
N SER A 163 -7.47 -6.13 3.46
CA SER A 163 -6.53 -5.23 2.76
C SER A 163 -6.46 -5.52 1.25
N VAL A 164 -6.70 -6.76 0.83
CA VAL A 164 -6.82 -7.12 -0.60
C VAL A 164 -8.13 -6.62 -1.20
N GLU A 165 -9.25 -6.73 -0.49
CA GLU A 165 -10.54 -6.14 -0.87
C GLU A 165 -10.48 -4.61 -0.99
N ASP A 166 -9.85 -3.96 -0.02
CA ASP A 166 -9.65 -2.50 0.04
C ASP A 166 -8.64 -1.97 -1.00
N SER A 167 -7.85 -2.85 -1.65
CA SER A 167 -6.90 -2.46 -2.70
C SER A 167 -7.58 -2.37 -4.08
N SER A 168 -7.40 -1.26 -4.80
CA SER A 168 -7.91 -1.11 -6.17
C SER A 168 -6.94 -1.65 -7.21
N GLU A 169 -7.46 -1.97 -8.40
CA GLU A 169 -6.63 -2.13 -9.60
C GLU A 169 -6.11 -0.77 -10.09
N ASP A 170 -4.91 -0.77 -10.67
CA ASP A 170 -4.30 0.34 -11.39
C ASP A 170 -4.50 0.21 -12.93
N GLU A 171 -3.85 1.10 -13.68
CA GLU A 171 -3.89 1.13 -15.15
C GLU A 171 -3.31 -0.13 -15.82
N ASP A 172 -2.42 -0.87 -15.14
CA ASP A 172 -1.82 -2.14 -15.59
C ASP A 172 -2.66 -3.38 -15.17
N GLY A 173 -3.78 -3.17 -14.47
CA GLY A 173 -4.56 -4.23 -13.83
C GLY A 173 -3.81 -4.92 -12.69
N LEU A 174 -2.94 -4.19 -11.99
CA LEU A 174 -2.21 -4.61 -10.80
C LEU A 174 -2.90 -4.06 -9.55
N ARG A 175 -2.88 -4.83 -8.46
CA ARG A 175 -3.25 -4.39 -7.11
C ARG A 175 -2.01 -4.28 -6.23
N HIS A 176 -2.10 -3.43 -5.21
CA HIS A 176 -1.01 -3.21 -4.27
C HIS A 176 -1.53 -3.27 -2.84
N VAL A 177 -0.81 -3.96 -1.96
CA VAL A 177 -0.98 -3.83 -0.50
C VAL A 177 0.34 -3.48 0.15
N LEU A 178 0.26 -2.64 1.18
CA LEU A 178 1.40 -2.21 1.96
C LEU A 178 1.53 -3.09 3.21
N LEU A 179 2.71 -3.66 3.43
CA LEU A 179 3.08 -4.39 4.64
C LEU A 179 3.80 -3.42 5.59
N CYS A 180 3.11 -3.09 6.67
CA CYS A 180 3.59 -2.21 7.72
C CYS A 180 4.13 -3.00 8.91
N ARG A 181 5.20 -2.51 9.53
CA ARG A 181 5.57 -2.87 10.90
C ARG A 181 4.82 -1.95 11.86
N VAL A 182 4.19 -2.50 12.89
CA VAL A 182 3.23 -1.78 13.74
C VAL A 182 3.52 -1.99 15.21
N LEU A 183 3.54 -0.90 15.99
CA LEU A 183 3.50 -0.92 17.44
C LEU A 183 2.04 -1.05 17.88
N ILE A 184 1.60 -2.26 18.23
CA ILE A 184 0.26 -2.52 18.77
C ILE A 184 0.19 -2.14 20.26
N GLY A 185 1.27 -2.36 21.01
CA GLY A 185 1.32 -2.03 22.44
C GLY A 185 0.27 -2.79 23.26
N ARG A 186 -0.40 -2.11 24.20
CA ARG A 186 -1.64 -2.58 24.83
C ARG A 186 -2.83 -2.18 23.95
N SER A 187 -3.52 -3.18 23.40
CA SER A 187 -4.71 -2.98 22.58
C SER A 187 -6.00 -3.05 23.41
N GLU A 188 -6.94 -2.12 23.21
CA GLU A 188 -8.32 -2.24 23.71
C GLU A 188 -9.27 -2.82 22.65
N LEU A 189 -10.38 -3.41 23.11
CA LEU A 189 -11.45 -3.91 22.25
C LEU A 189 -12.35 -2.74 21.81
N VAL A 190 -12.28 -2.36 20.54
CA VAL A 190 -13.02 -1.21 19.99
C VAL A 190 -14.27 -1.68 19.25
N ASN A 191 -15.43 -1.16 19.63
CA ASN A 191 -16.63 -1.27 18.79
C ASN A 191 -16.47 -0.35 17.57
N LEU A 192 -16.44 -0.93 16.37
CA LEU A 192 -16.32 -0.21 15.10
C LEU A 192 -17.49 0.73 14.79
N GLU A 193 -18.63 0.58 15.48
CA GLU A 193 -19.80 1.47 15.35
C GLU A 193 -19.74 2.69 16.30
N SER A 194 -18.63 2.86 17.05
CA SER A 194 -18.47 3.93 18.04
C SER A 194 -17.79 5.19 17.49
N ASN A 195 -18.16 6.35 18.06
CA ASN A 195 -17.53 7.65 17.74
C ASN A 195 -16.21 7.91 18.52
N GLN A 196 -15.59 6.87 19.10
CA GLN A 196 -14.35 6.98 19.87
C GLN A 196 -13.19 7.35 18.92
N CYS A 197 -12.51 8.48 19.16
CA CYS A 197 -11.47 9.02 18.28
C CYS A 197 -10.02 8.88 18.77
N GLY A 198 -9.82 8.19 19.90
CA GLY A 198 -8.54 7.89 20.54
C GLY A 198 -8.67 6.75 21.55
N PRO A 199 -7.62 6.43 22.32
CA PRO A 199 -7.71 5.47 23.43
C PRO A 199 -8.82 5.83 24.43
N CYS A 200 -9.51 4.86 25.01
CA CYS A 200 -10.49 5.13 26.07
C CYS A 200 -9.84 5.50 27.42
N SER A 201 -8.57 5.16 27.59
CA SER A 201 -7.73 5.60 28.72
C SER A 201 -6.25 5.56 28.36
N ASP A 202 -5.41 6.19 29.18
CA ASP A 202 -3.95 6.16 29.02
C ASP A 202 -3.33 4.76 29.13
N GLU A 203 -4.05 3.71 29.56
CA GLU A 203 -3.53 2.34 29.54
C GLU A 203 -3.32 1.81 28.11
N PHE A 204 -4.08 2.28 27.11
CA PHE A 204 -4.07 1.69 25.77
C PHE A 204 -3.23 2.50 24.76
N ASP A 205 -2.83 1.82 23.69
CA ASP A 205 -1.98 2.34 22.61
C ASP A 205 -2.64 2.17 21.22
N SER A 206 -3.38 1.07 21.02
CA SER A 206 -4.15 0.76 19.79
C SER A 206 -5.54 0.20 20.10
N GLY A 207 -6.40 0.13 19.07
CA GLY A 207 -7.63 -0.68 19.09
C GLY A 207 -7.46 -2.04 18.40
N VAL A 208 -8.34 -2.99 18.74
CA VAL A 208 -8.54 -4.27 18.05
C VAL A 208 -10.02 -4.66 18.03
N ASP A 209 -10.46 -5.44 17.04
CA ASP A 209 -11.86 -5.89 16.89
C ASP A 209 -12.20 -7.21 17.61
N SER A 210 -11.19 -8.01 17.96
CA SER A 210 -11.30 -9.24 18.77
C SER A 210 -9.93 -9.58 19.37
N TYR A 211 -9.89 -10.07 20.61
CA TYR A 211 -8.65 -10.55 21.22
C TYR A 211 -8.27 -11.96 20.73
N ASP A 212 -9.25 -12.87 20.58
CA ASP A 212 -9.03 -14.28 20.24
C ASP A 212 -8.69 -14.49 18.77
N ASN A 213 -9.42 -13.81 17.87
CA ASN A 213 -9.15 -13.80 16.44
C ASN A 213 -9.29 -12.37 15.89
N PRO A 214 -8.25 -11.51 16.08
CA PRO A 214 -8.18 -10.21 15.44
C PRO A 214 -8.41 -10.32 13.93
N LYS A 215 -9.14 -9.36 13.34
CA LYS A 215 -9.21 -9.14 11.88
C LYS A 215 -8.88 -7.68 11.52
N LYS A 216 -8.95 -6.76 12.48
CA LYS A 216 -8.65 -5.34 12.33
C LYS A 216 -7.89 -4.81 13.55
N TYR A 217 -6.72 -4.23 13.33
CA TYR A 217 -6.07 -3.33 14.27
C TYR A 217 -6.40 -1.89 13.88
N LEU A 218 -6.63 -1.04 14.88
CA LEU A 218 -6.92 0.38 14.69
C LEU A 218 -5.80 1.22 15.31
N ILE A 219 -5.14 2.03 14.49
CA ILE A 219 -4.16 3.02 14.95
C ILE A 219 -4.76 4.40 14.74
N TRP A 220 -5.14 5.06 15.84
CA TRP A 220 -5.74 6.39 15.78
C TRP A 220 -4.82 7.42 15.13
N SER A 221 -5.42 8.46 14.54
CA SER A 221 -4.71 9.52 13.81
C SER A 221 -3.58 10.22 14.61
N THR A 222 -3.67 10.25 15.95
CA THR A 222 -2.61 10.74 16.85
C THR A 222 -1.33 9.89 16.83
N HIS A 223 -1.44 8.61 16.47
CA HIS A 223 -0.35 7.63 16.53
C HIS A 223 0.07 7.07 15.15
N MET A 224 -0.69 7.34 14.08
CA MET A 224 -0.48 6.70 12.76
C MET A 224 0.94 6.84 12.18
N ASN A 225 1.61 7.99 12.37
CA ASN A 225 2.97 8.22 11.84
C ASN A 225 4.11 7.88 12.82
N THR A 226 3.78 7.41 14.03
CA THR A 226 4.76 7.05 15.07
C THR A 226 4.69 5.57 15.43
N HIS A 227 3.53 4.94 15.25
CA HIS A 227 3.27 3.53 15.54
C HIS A 227 3.17 2.66 14.28
N ILE A 228 3.11 3.23 13.07
CA ILE A 228 3.13 2.49 11.80
C ILE A 228 4.38 2.85 11.01
N LEU A 229 5.11 1.84 10.54
CA LEU A 229 6.26 1.98 9.63
C LEU A 229 6.00 1.21 8.32
N PRO A 230 5.68 1.91 7.21
CA PRO A 230 5.59 1.34 5.86
C PRO A 230 6.91 0.68 5.43
N GLU A 231 6.97 -0.65 5.34
CA GLU A 231 8.25 -1.36 5.12
C GLU A 231 8.36 -2.05 3.75
N PHE A 232 7.30 -2.71 3.28
CA PHE A 232 7.25 -3.38 1.98
C PHE A 232 5.94 -3.14 1.24
N VAL A 233 5.94 -3.25 -0.10
CA VAL A 233 4.73 -3.31 -0.92
C VAL A 233 4.69 -4.64 -1.66
N VAL A 234 3.55 -5.33 -1.61
CA VAL A 234 3.27 -6.50 -2.45
C VAL A 234 2.40 -6.06 -3.61
N THR A 235 2.90 -6.25 -4.83
CA THR A 235 2.18 -6.01 -6.09
C THR A 235 1.71 -7.34 -6.65
N PHE A 236 0.42 -7.48 -6.90
CA PHE A 236 -0.22 -8.74 -7.29
C PHE A 236 -1.31 -8.54 -8.35
N LYS A 237 -1.73 -9.63 -9.00
CA LYS A 237 -2.96 -9.67 -9.80
C LYS A 237 -3.99 -10.55 -9.10
N SER A 238 -5.24 -10.13 -9.11
CA SER A 238 -6.36 -10.96 -8.68
C SER A 238 -6.62 -12.05 -9.71
N LYS A 239 -6.54 -13.31 -9.28
CA LYS A 239 -7.01 -14.45 -10.09
C LYS A 239 -8.53 -14.39 -10.12
N SER A 240 -9.10 -13.94 -11.24
CA SER A 240 -10.54 -14.02 -11.46
C SER A 240 -10.99 -15.49 -11.29
N PRO A 241 -12.04 -15.78 -10.51
CA PRO A 241 -12.55 -17.14 -10.39
C PRO A 241 -13.01 -17.59 -11.79
N GLN A 242 -12.31 -18.57 -12.36
CA GLN A 242 -12.53 -18.98 -13.75
C GLN A 242 -13.98 -19.40 -13.94
N SER A 243 -14.74 -18.60 -14.70
CA SER A 243 -15.98 -19.07 -15.29
C SER A 243 -15.63 -20.26 -16.18
N SER A 244 -16.21 -21.43 -15.88
CA SER A 244 -16.13 -22.64 -16.69
C SER A 244 -16.32 -22.33 -18.18
N PRO A 245 -15.60 -23.00 -19.11
CA PRO A 245 -15.57 -22.64 -20.52
C PRO A 245 -16.96 -22.59 -21.13
N LYS A 246 -17.52 -21.39 -21.24
CA LYS A 246 -18.82 -21.16 -21.90
C LYS A 246 -18.60 -21.31 -23.40
N GLY A 247 -19.34 -22.24 -24.00
CA GLY A 247 -19.43 -22.37 -25.45
C GLY A 247 -19.96 -21.10 -26.10
N VAL A 248 -19.67 -20.97 -27.39
CA VAL A 248 -19.94 -19.80 -28.23
C VAL A 248 -21.35 -19.22 -28.06
N CYS A 249 -21.42 -18.00 -27.52
CA CYS A 249 -22.34 -16.97 -28.01
C CYS A 249 -21.73 -15.60 -27.69
N GLY A 250 -21.69 -14.69 -28.67
CA GLY A 250 -20.95 -13.43 -28.55
C GLY A 250 -21.86 -12.21 -28.46
N THR A 251 -21.77 -11.48 -27.34
CA THR A 251 -21.96 -10.03 -27.27
C THR A 251 -20.93 -9.44 -26.31
N SER A 252 -20.45 -8.24 -26.61
CA SER A 252 -19.53 -7.49 -25.76
C SER A 252 -20.28 -6.85 -24.59
N ASP A 253 -19.87 -7.14 -23.35
CA ASP A 253 -20.32 -6.38 -22.18
C ASP A 253 -19.18 -6.20 -21.17
N ASN A 254 -18.67 -4.97 -21.06
CA ASN A 254 -17.87 -4.52 -19.92
C ASN A 254 -18.82 -4.28 -18.73
N ALA A 255 -19.32 -5.37 -18.17
CA ALA A 255 -20.25 -5.36 -17.04
C ALA A 255 -19.53 -4.93 -15.74
N VAL A 256 -19.31 -3.63 -15.59
CA VAL A 256 -19.04 -2.99 -14.30
C VAL A 256 -20.12 -3.47 -13.33
N LYS A 257 -19.72 -4.14 -12.24
CA LYS A 257 -20.64 -4.68 -11.24
C LYS A 257 -21.40 -3.53 -10.58
N MET A 258 -22.58 -3.21 -11.09
CA MET A 258 -23.39 -2.11 -10.56
C MET A 258 -23.85 -2.47 -9.14
N PRO A 259 -23.68 -1.56 -8.15
CA PRO A 259 -24.23 -1.76 -6.82
C PRO A 259 -25.76 -1.86 -6.88
N THR A 260 -26.33 -2.72 -6.03
CA THR A 260 -27.75 -3.11 -5.99
C THR A 260 -28.71 -2.03 -5.51
N SER A 261 -28.22 -0.84 -5.18
CA SER A 261 -29.02 0.35 -4.87
C SER A 261 -29.60 1.00 -6.15
N PRO A 262 -30.80 1.60 -6.09
CA PRO A 262 -31.34 2.40 -7.20
C PRO A 262 -30.35 3.50 -7.62
N TRP A 263 -29.87 3.44 -8.87
CA TRP A 263 -28.90 4.41 -9.38
C TRP A 263 -29.54 5.77 -9.64
N ILE A 264 -28.94 6.82 -9.05
CA ILE A 264 -29.27 8.22 -9.33
C ILE A 264 -28.04 8.92 -9.91
N THR A 265 -28.23 9.71 -10.97
CA THR A 265 -27.13 10.48 -11.56
C THR A 265 -26.82 11.69 -10.68
N PHE A 266 -25.55 12.14 -10.64
CA PHE A 266 -25.17 13.34 -9.88
C PHE A 266 -26.05 14.58 -10.18
N PRO A 267 -26.42 14.90 -11.45
CA PRO A 267 -27.39 15.96 -11.73
C PRO A 267 -28.75 15.75 -11.05
N ALA A 268 -29.30 14.54 -11.05
CA ALA A 268 -30.58 14.24 -10.41
C ALA A 268 -30.47 14.31 -8.87
N LEU A 269 -29.37 13.84 -8.28
CA LEU A 269 -29.10 13.99 -6.84
C LEU A 269 -29.01 15.46 -6.44
N ILE A 270 -28.29 16.28 -7.21
CA ILE A 270 -28.20 17.72 -7.00
C ILE A 270 -29.58 18.39 -7.13
N SER A 271 -30.42 17.96 -8.09
CA SER A 271 -31.80 18.45 -8.22
C SER A 271 -32.71 18.07 -7.04
N ILE A 272 -32.46 16.94 -6.36
CA ILE A 272 -33.17 16.59 -5.11
C ILE A 272 -32.67 17.46 -3.95
N LEU A 273 -31.35 17.58 -3.78
CA LEU A 273 -30.75 18.41 -2.73
C LEU A 273 -31.14 19.89 -2.84
N ALA A 274 -31.32 20.40 -4.06
CA ALA A 274 -31.80 21.76 -4.33
C ALA A 274 -33.24 22.04 -3.85
N ARG A 275 -33.98 21.04 -3.38
CA ARG A 275 -35.30 21.19 -2.75
C ARG A 275 -35.23 21.30 -1.22
N ILE A 276 -34.05 21.14 -0.64
CA ILE A 276 -33.82 20.98 0.82
C ILE A 276 -32.74 21.96 1.31
N LEU A 277 -31.71 22.21 0.50
CA LEU A 277 -30.55 23.04 0.88
C LEU A 277 -30.70 24.51 0.42
N PRO A 278 -30.11 25.47 1.17
CA PRO A 278 -29.93 26.85 0.74
C PRO A 278 -29.21 27.00 -0.62
N GLN A 279 -29.58 28.05 -1.36
CA GLN A 279 -29.16 28.24 -2.76
C GLN A 279 -27.64 28.45 -2.95
N ASP A 280 -26.97 29.00 -1.94
CA ASP A 280 -25.52 29.13 -1.85
C ASP A 280 -24.83 27.76 -1.72
N ALA A 281 -25.33 26.88 -0.84
CA ALA A 281 -24.84 25.51 -0.70
C ALA A 281 -25.07 24.70 -1.99
N VAL A 282 -26.23 24.84 -2.63
CA VAL A 282 -26.54 24.24 -3.94
C VAL A 282 -25.60 24.76 -5.03
N SER A 283 -25.27 26.05 -5.01
CA SER A 283 -24.32 26.66 -5.95
C SER A 283 -22.89 26.13 -5.75
N LEU A 284 -22.47 25.94 -4.49
CA LEU A 284 -21.17 25.39 -4.13
C LEU A 284 -21.04 23.91 -4.57
N ILE A 285 -22.06 23.10 -4.34
CA ILE A 285 -22.12 21.70 -4.82
C ILE A 285 -22.04 21.66 -6.36
N ASN A 286 -22.77 22.55 -7.05
CA ASN A 286 -22.69 22.65 -8.51
C ASN A 286 -21.32 23.10 -9.03
N LYS A 287 -20.61 23.97 -8.29
CA LYS A 287 -19.23 24.35 -8.61
C LYS A 287 -18.30 23.13 -8.54
N PHE A 288 -18.25 22.45 -7.40
CA PHE A 288 -17.36 21.29 -7.23
C PHE A 288 -17.68 20.14 -8.21
N HIS A 289 -18.95 19.86 -8.50
CA HIS A 289 -19.33 18.86 -9.51
C HIS A 289 -18.89 19.25 -10.94
N LYS A 290 -18.87 20.54 -11.29
CA LYS A 290 -18.30 21.02 -12.56
C LYS A 290 -16.78 20.89 -12.58
N GLU A 291 -16.09 21.32 -11.52
CA GLU A 291 -14.63 21.24 -11.40
C GLU A 291 -14.14 19.78 -11.46
N TYR A 292 -14.82 18.86 -10.77
CA TYR A 292 -14.58 17.42 -10.87
C TYR A 292 -14.72 16.89 -12.30
N LYS A 293 -15.79 17.27 -13.01
CA LYS A 293 -15.98 16.87 -14.42
C LYS A 293 -14.93 17.44 -15.36
N VAL A 294 -14.48 18.69 -15.16
CA VAL A 294 -13.39 19.31 -15.94
C VAL A 294 -12.06 18.64 -15.66
N CYS A 295 -11.78 18.25 -14.41
CA CYS A 295 -10.58 17.50 -14.05
C CYS A 295 -10.56 16.13 -14.75
N LEU A 296 -11.69 15.40 -14.73
CA LEU A 296 -11.84 14.15 -15.50
C LEU A 296 -11.55 14.37 -17.00
N THR A 297 -12.16 15.37 -17.66
CA THR A 297 -11.98 15.56 -19.11
C THR A 297 -10.61 16.12 -19.49
N SER A 298 -9.91 16.83 -18.59
CA SER A 298 -8.55 17.33 -18.83
C SER A 298 -7.51 16.21 -18.79
N ASN A 299 -7.69 15.21 -17.90
CA ASN A 299 -6.80 14.04 -17.84
C ASN A 299 -6.85 13.18 -19.13
N TYR A 300 -7.95 13.23 -19.89
CA TYR A 300 -8.05 12.59 -21.22
C TYR A 300 -7.47 13.44 -22.36
N LYS A 301 -6.88 14.62 -22.08
CA LYS A 301 -6.44 15.59 -23.12
C LYS A 301 -4.96 15.99 -23.06
N LEU A 302 -4.15 15.33 -22.25
CA LEU A 302 -2.69 15.55 -22.16
C LEU A 302 -1.84 14.42 -22.78
N ASN A 303 -2.46 13.50 -23.54
CA ASN A 303 -1.81 12.33 -24.15
C ASN A 303 -1.82 12.34 -25.70
N TYR A 304 -2.05 13.51 -26.32
CA TYR A 304 -1.86 13.72 -27.77
C TYR A 304 -1.54 15.19 -28.06
N ASP A 305 -0.24 15.51 -28.07
CA ASP A 305 0.47 16.48 -28.94
C ASP A 305 1.99 16.18 -28.84
#